data_AF-A0A7K0FYS5-F1
#
_entry.id   AF-A0A7K0FYS5-F1
#
_cell.length_a   1.000
_cell.length_b   1.000
_cell.length_c   1.000
_cell.angle_alpha   90.00
_cell.angle_beta   90.00
_cell.angle_gamma   90.00
#
_symmetry.space_group_name_H-M   'P 1'
#
loop_
_entity.id
_entity.type
_entity.pdbx_description
1 polymer ?
#
loop_
_entity_poly.entity_id
_entity_poly.type
_entity_poly.pdbx_seq_one_letter_code
_entity_poly.pdbx_strand_id
1 'polypeptide(L)'
;MKYYLIFSFFLIANLASAQSTRKIVKDFDGDGKKDSVFIDSDKDILMLWLSTQKYKRVESKEITHLNFGNTLVATTKGFEFWNDYDRSGFISVFEYNKTAKKMQLVKMRRSDDILGRDDPNQRLYESSVNLLTNKYVGVIETEVKGKVVKKFINAEMVFPKTYLDTFSDLINFDYQDKCIALYNKNRGRN
;
A
#
# COMPACT_ATOMS: atom_id res chain seq x y z
N MET A 1 31.72 27.07 21.61
CA MET A 1 30.35 27.28 21.09
C MET A 1 30.30 27.38 19.55
N LYS A 2 30.93 26.46 18.79
CA LYS A 2 30.96 26.55 17.30
C LYS A 2 30.38 25.33 16.55
N TYR A 3 30.05 24.25 17.27
CA TYR A 3 29.57 23.00 16.66
C TYR A 3 28.09 22.71 16.92
N TYR A 4 27.45 23.41 17.88
CA TYR A 4 26.02 23.21 18.19
C TYR A 4 25.08 23.74 17.09
N LEU A 5 25.52 24.73 16.30
CA LEU A 5 24.71 25.25 15.19
C LEU A 5 24.63 24.28 14.00
N ILE A 6 25.66 23.45 13.80
CA ILE A 6 25.71 22.47 12.69
C ILE A 6 24.81 21.26 13.00
N PHE A 7 24.65 20.90 14.28
CA PHE A 7 23.80 19.79 14.70
C PHE A 7 22.30 20.11 14.56
N SER A 8 21.89 21.36 14.78
CA SER A 8 20.49 21.79 14.62
C SER A 8 20.01 21.80 13.15
N PHE A 9 20.91 21.95 12.18
CA PHE A 9 20.53 21.91 10.75
C PHE A 9 20.28 20.47 10.24
N PHE A 10 20.89 19.46 10.86
CA PHE A 10 20.70 18.05 10.51
C PHE A 10 19.36 17.46 11.00
N LEU A 11 18.76 18.04 12.04
CA LEU A 11 17.49 17.58 12.61
C LEU A 11 16.27 18.01 11.77
N ILE A 12 16.33 19.17 11.09
CA ILE A 12 15.20 19.69 10.29
C ILE A 12 15.10 18.96 8.92
N ALA A 13 16.23 18.49 8.37
CA ALA A 13 16.26 17.82 7.07
C ALA A 13 15.55 16.44 7.06
N ASN A 14 15.28 15.84 8.23
CA ASN A 14 14.66 14.52 8.33
C ASN A 14 13.12 14.56 8.49
N LEU A 15 12.50 15.73 8.65
CA LEU A 15 11.05 15.85 8.83
C LEU A 15 10.25 15.87 7.51
N ALA A 16 10.92 15.93 6.36
CA ALA A 16 10.26 16.07 5.05
C ALA A 16 9.84 14.74 4.38
N SER A 17 10.10 13.59 5.01
CA SER A 17 9.94 12.28 4.38
C SER A 17 8.76 11.50 4.97
N ALA A 18 7.53 11.91 4.61
CA ALA A 18 6.29 11.12 4.57
C ALA A 18 5.02 12.00 4.66
N GLN A 19 5.01 13.16 4.01
CA GLN A 19 3.76 13.92 3.91
C GLN A 19 2.86 13.21 2.89
N SER A 20 1.76 12.63 3.37
CA SER A 20 0.69 12.09 2.54
C SER A 20 0.20 13.20 1.60
N THR A 21 0.15 12.93 0.30
CA THR A 21 -0.13 13.94 -0.72
C THR A 21 -1.00 13.37 -1.84
N ARG A 22 -1.73 14.23 -2.54
CA ARG A 22 -2.46 13.86 -3.77
C ARG A 22 -1.57 13.76 -5.00
N LYS A 23 -0.32 14.21 -4.90
CA LYS A 23 0.67 14.19 -5.97
C LYS A 23 2.09 14.00 -5.43
N ILE A 24 2.82 13.05 -6.00
CA ILE A 24 4.25 12.84 -5.76
C ILE A 24 5.02 13.27 -7.00
N VAL A 25 6.13 13.98 -6.79
CA VAL A 25 7.10 14.30 -7.83
C VAL A 25 8.45 13.74 -7.40
N LYS A 26 8.96 12.75 -8.13
CA LYS A 26 10.16 11.98 -7.79
C LYS A 26 10.72 11.31 -9.05
N ASP A 27 11.99 10.98 -9.09
CA ASP A 27 12.56 10.05 -10.08
C ASP A 27 12.15 8.60 -9.75
N PHE A 28 11.19 8.05 -10.50
CA PHE A 28 10.67 6.69 -10.31
C PHE A 28 11.38 5.66 -11.18
N ASP A 29 11.79 6.05 -12.39
CA ASP A 29 12.40 5.13 -13.36
C ASP A 29 13.94 5.11 -13.33
N GLY A 30 14.56 6.02 -12.58
CA GLY A 30 15.98 6.07 -12.29
C GLY A 30 16.81 6.73 -13.39
N ASP A 31 16.21 7.59 -14.22
CA ASP A 31 16.91 8.33 -15.28
C ASP A 31 17.45 9.71 -14.83
N GLY A 32 17.27 10.05 -13.55
CA GLY A 32 17.71 11.32 -12.96
C GLY A 32 16.77 12.50 -13.24
N LYS A 33 15.65 12.29 -13.94
CA LYS A 33 14.63 13.32 -14.18
C LYS A 33 13.43 13.10 -13.27
N LYS A 34 12.68 14.18 -13.05
CA LYS A 34 11.46 14.11 -12.23
C LYS A 34 10.33 13.48 -13.02
N ASP A 35 9.69 12.51 -12.40
CA ASP A 35 8.41 11.91 -12.78
C ASP A 35 7.30 12.43 -11.86
N SER A 36 6.06 12.12 -12.20
CA SER A 36 4.94 12.42 -11.31
C SER A 36 3.87 11.34 -11.32
N VAL A 37 3.33 11.08 -10.13
CA VAL A 37 2.08 10.32 -9.95
C VAL A 37 1.12 11.17 -9.13
N PHE A 38 -0.17 11.13 -9.47
CA PHE A 38 -1.20 11.85 -8.74
C PHE A 38 -2.55 11.17 -8.86
N ILE A 39 -3.45 11.53 -7.96
CA ILE A 39 -4.81 11.05 -7.93
C ILE A 39 -5.70 12.08 -8.62
N ASP A 40 -6.37 11.67 -9.69
CA ASP A 40 -7.37 12.47 -10.40
C ASP A 40 -8.75 12.13 -9.84
N SER A 41 -9.25 12.98 -8.94
CA SER A 41 -10.55 12.78 -8.27
C SER A 41 -11.74 12.98 -9.21
N ASP A 42 -11.57 13.68 -10.33
CA ASP A 42 -12.68 13.94 -11.26
C ASP A 42 -12.97 12.70 -12.12
N LYS A 43 -11.98 11.81 -12.23
CA LYS A 43 -12.04 10.57 -13.02
C LYS A 43 -11.90 9.30 -12.19
N ASP A 44 -11.68 9.45 -10.89
CA ASP A 44 -11.38 8.37 -9.95
C ASP A 44 -10.24 7.44 -10.43
N ILE A 45 -9.11 8.02 -10.85
CA ILE A 45 -7.94 7.25 -11.35
C ILE A 45 -6.62 7.69 -10.72
N LEU A 46 -5.62 6.82 -10.83
CA LEU A 46 -4.21 7.21 -10.72
C LEU A 46 -3.67 7.62 -12.08
N MET A 47 -2.99 8.75 -12.12
CA MET A 47 -2.26 9.23 -13.30
C MET A 47 -0.76 9.20 -13.05
N LEU A 48 -0.01 8.70 -14.03
CA LEU A 48 1.45 8.59 -14.00
C LEU A 48 2.07 9.18 -15.28
N TRP A 49 3.13 9.97 -15.09
CA TRP A 49 4.00 10.46 -16.16
C TRP A 49 5.45 10.11 -15.84
N LEU A 50 6.08 9.33 -16.72
CA LEU A 50 7.48 8.93 -16.62
C LEU A 50 8.33 9.62 -17.69
N SER A 51 9.50 10.10 -17.31
CA SER A 51 10.51 10.74 -18.14
C SER A 51 11.01 9.81 -19.24
N THR A 52 11.29 8.54 -18.92
CA THR A 52 11.72 7.51 -19.90
C THR A 52 10.65 7.20 -20.94
N GLN A 53 9.39 7.55 -20.67
CA GLN A 53 8.26 7.41 -21.57
C GLN A 53 7.84 8.74 -22.22
N LYS A 54 8.73 9.74 -22.23
CA LYS A 54 8.47 11.08 -22.78
C LYS A 54 7.21 11.73 -22.16
N TYR A 55 6.96 11.45 -20.88
CA TYR A 55 5.79 11.93 -20.14
C TYR A 55 4.46 11.56 -20.80
N LYS A 56 4.40 10.41 -21.48
CA LYS A 56 3.13 9.85 -21.96
C LYS A 56 2.18 9.63 -20.78
N ARG A 57 0.90 9.98 -20.98
CA ARG A 57 -0.17 9.74 -20.01
C ARG A 57 -0.39 8.24 -19.82
N VAL A 58 -0.19 7.76 -18.59
CA VAL A 58 -0.52 6.41 -18.14
C VAL A 58 -1.59 6.55 -17.05
N GLU A 59 -2.71 5.88 -17.24
CA GLU A 59 -3.89 5.99 -16.38
C GLU A 59 -4.25 4.61 -15.87
N SER A 60 -4.59 4.51 -14.59
CA SER A 60 -5.26 3.31 -14.10
C SER A 60 -6.64 3.15 -14.72
N LYS A 61 -7.24 1.99 -14.49
CA LYS A 61 -8.69 1.87 -14.60
C LYS A 61 -9.32 2.71 -13.48
N GLU A 62 -10.62 2.96 -13.65
CA GLU A 62 -11.45 3.60 -12.63
C GLU A 62 -11.35 2.86 -11.29
N ILE A 63 -11.27 3.63 -10.22
CA ILE A 63 -11.28 3.19 -8.83
C ILE A 63 -12.67 3.48 -8.31
N THR A 64 -13.58 2.54 -8.49
CA THR A 64 -15.02 2.70 -8.21
C THR A 64 -15.29 3.13 -6.75
N HIS A 65 -14.43 2.73 -5.82
CA HIS A 65 -14.56 3.06 -4.40
C HIS A 65 -13.43 3.98 -3.93
N LEU A 66 -13.17 5.10 -4.62
CA LEU A 66 -12.17 6.07 -4.18
C LEU A 66 -12.65 6.84 -2.93
N ASN A 67 -12.07 6.56 -1.75
CA ASN A 67 -12.55 7.14 -0.50
C ASN A 67 -11.98 8.53 -0.21
N PHE A 68 -12.67 9.39 0.54
CA PHE A 68 -12.18 10.73 0.93
C PHE A 68 -10.78 10.72 1.58
N GLY A 69 -10.45 9.67 2.36
CA GLY A 69 -9.14 9.51 3.01
C GLY A 69 -7.99 9.07 2.09
N ASN A 70 -8.21 8.97 0.78
CA ASN A 70 -7.21 8.41 -0.12
C ASN A 70 -6.00 9.34 -0.35
N THR A 71 -4.81 8.75 -0.40
CA THR A 71 -3.55 9.50 -0.47
C THR A 71 -2.42 8.72 -1.12
N LEU A 72 -1.35 9.43 -1.48
CA LEU A 72 -0.11 8.85 -1.98
C LEU A 72 1.02 9.09 -0.96
N VAL A 73 1.83 8.06 -0.78
CA VAL A 73 3.03 8.11 0.07
C VAL A 73 4.24 7.69 -0.76
N ALA A 74 5.25 8.55 -0.85
CA ALA A 74 6.48 8.23 -1.55
C ALA A 74 7.28 7.17 -0.79
N THR A 75 7.83 6.18 -1.50
CA THR A 75 8.75 5.19 -0.94
C THR A 75 10.11 5.28 -1.63
N THR A 76 11.13 4.62 -1.10
CA THR A 76 12.46 4.59 -1.75
C THR A 76 12.40 4.06 -3.19
N LYS A 77 11.60 3.03 -3.45
CA LYS A 77 11.54 2.30 -4.73
C LYS A 77 10.35 2.65 -5.63
N GLY A 78 9.43 3.49 -5.15
CA GLY A 78 8.22 3.88 -5.87
C GLY A 78 7.29 4.68 -4.98
N PHE A 79 6.04 4.23 -4.85
CA PHE A 79 5.04 4.88 -4.00
C PHE A 79 4.01 3.87 -3.47
N GLU A 80 3.24 4.30 -2.48
CA GLU A 80 2.05 3.60 -1.99
C GLU A 80 0.82 4.45 -2.32
N PHE A 81 -0.24 3.79 -2.77
CA PHE A 81 -1.58 4.36 -2.86
C PHE A 81 -2.40 3.80 -1.70
N TRP A 82 -2.81 4.69 -0.81
CA TRP A 82 -3.60 4.39 0.37
C TRP A 82 -5.04 4.76 0.05
N ASN A 83 -5.95 3.81 0.22
CA ASN A 83 -7.39 4.00 0.08
C ASN A 83 -8.04 3.38 1.33
N ASP A 84 -7.92 4.10 2.44
CA ASP A 84 -8.38 3.64 3.75
C ASP A 84 -9.85 4.02 3.97
N TYR A 85 -10.66 3.10 4.49
CA TYR A 85 -12.05 3.32 4.90
C TYR A 85 -12.19 3.15 6.41
N ASP A 86 -11.65 4.07 7.20
CA ASP A 86 -11.70 4.15 8.68
C ASP A 86 -11.39 2.83 9.43
N ARG A 87 -12.31 1.87 9.35
CA ARG A 87 -12.31 0.53 9.93
C ARG A 87 -11.66 -0.56 9.06
N SER A 88 -11.58 -0.35 7.75
CA SER A 88 -10.91 -1.27 6.82
C SER A 88 -10.27 -0.50 5.68
N GLY A 89 -9.07 -0.85 5.24
CA GLY A 89 -8.36 -0.07 4.22
C GLY A 89 -7.47 -0.90 3.32
N PHE A 90 -7.06 -0.31 2.21
CA PHE A 90 -6.11 -0.93 1.29
C PHE A 90 -4.90 -0.03 1.07
N ILE A 91 -3.73 -0.65 1.12
CA ILE A 91 -2.48 -0.03 0.69
C ILE A 91 -1.94 -0.83 -0.49
N SER A 92 -1.92 -0.19 -1.67
CA SER A 92 -1.34 -0.72 -2.90
C SER A 92 0.07 -0.14 -3.09
N VAL A 93 1.09 -0.99 -3.09
CA VAL A 93 2.50 -0.57 -3.22
C VAL A 93 2.98 -0.79 -4.64
N PHE A 94 3.44 0.29 -5.27
CA PHE A 94 3.93 0.30 -6.63
C PHE A 94 5.45 0.53 -6.68
N GLU A 95 6.14 -0.23 -7.53
CA GLU A 95 7.57 -0.06 -7.84
C GLU A 95 7.80 -0.10 -9.35
N TYR A 96 8.80 0.62 -9.85
CA TYR A 96 9.13 0.61 -11.27
C TYR A 96 9.79 -0.71 -11.67
N ASN A 97 9.15 -1.44 -12.58
CA ASN A 97 9.72 -2.63 -13.19
C ASN A 97 10.58 -2.23 -14.41
N LYS A 98 11.90 -2.27 -14.26
CA LYS A 98 12.87 -1.94 -15.31
C LYS A 98 12.78 -2.82 -16.56
N THR A 99 12.39 -4.08 -16.40
CA THR A 99 12.27 -5.03 -17.53
C THR A 99 11.05 -4.71 -18.38
N ALA A 100 9.89 -4.52 -17.72
CA ALA A 100 8.65 -4.16 -18.39
C ALA A 100 8.56 -2.67 -18.76
N LYS A 101 9.45 -1.84 -18.20
CA LYS A 101 9.42 -0.37 -18.26
C LYS A 101 8.09 0.22 -17.80
N LYS A 102 7.49 -0.36 -16.75
CA LYS A 102 6.17 0.02 -16.23
C LYS A 102 6.17 0.08 -14.71
N MET A 103 5.28 0.90 -14.16
CA MET A 103 5.00 0.93 -12.73
C MET A 103 4.15 -0.29 -12.37
N GLN A 104 4.66 -1.17 -11.52
CA GLN A 104 4.06 -2.47 -11.18
C GLN A 104 3.56 -2.48 -9.73
N LEU A 105 2.37 -3.03 -9.50
CA LEU A 105 1.89 -3.37 -8.17
C LEU A 105 2.71 -4.56 -7.64
N VAL A 106 3.42 -4.38 -6.53
CA VAL A 106 4.33 -5.40 -5.96
C VAL A 106 3.89 -5.94 -4.60
N LYS A 107 3.02 -5.21 -3.91
CA LYS A 107 2.49 -5.60 -2.61
C LYS A 107 1.13 -4.96 -2.38
N MET A 108 0.26 -5.69 -1.71
CA MET A 108 -0.97 -5.15 -1.13
C MET A 108 -0.95 -5.36 0.37
N ARG A 109 -1.49 -4.41 1.12
CA ARG A 109 -1.74 -4.53 2.56
C ARG A 109 -3.18 -4.15 2.87
N ARG A 110 -3.72 -4.72 3.94
CA ARG A 110 -5.06 -4.42 4.45
C ARG A 110 -5.05 -4.44 5.97
N SER A 111 -5.71 -3.46 6.57
CA SER A 111 -6.17 -3.49 7.96
C SER A 111 -7.68 -3.68 7.98
N ASP A 112 -8.18 -4.37 9.02
CA ASP A 112 -9.60 -4.63 9.22
C ASP A 112 -9.87 -4.81 10.72
N ASP A 113 -10.63 -3.89 11.32
CA ASP A 113 -11.02 -3.94 12.73
C ASP A 113 -12.36 -4.69 12.98
N ILE A 114 -13.03 -5.12 11.91
CA ILE A 114 -14.31 -5.82 11.96
C ILE A 114 -14.08 -7.34 11.95
N LEU A 115 -13.02 -7.79 11.28
CA LEU A 115 -12.61 -9.19 11.31
C LEU A 115 -12.25 -9.63 12.73
N GLY A 116 -12.98 -10.62 13.23
CA GLY A 116 -12.82 -11.13 14.58
C GLY A 116 -13.72 -10.46 15.63
N ARG A 117 -14.67 -9.60 15.23
CA ARG A 117 -15.65 -8.98 16.14
C ARG A 117 -16.39 -9.96 17.06
N ASP A 118 -16.59 -11.21 16.62
CA ASP A 118 -17.23 -12.25 17.43
C ASP A 118 -16.35 -12.73 18.60
N ASP A 119 -15.04 -12.49 18.55
CA ASP A 119 -14.10 -12.72 19.66
C ASP A 119 -13.79 -11.36 20.30
N PRO A 120 -14.31 -11.07 21.51
CA PRO A 120 -14.15 -9.77 22.15
C PRO A 120 -12.69 -9.45 22.49
N ASN A 121 -11.79 -10.43 22.41
CA ASN A 121 -10.37 -10.24 22.62
C ASN A 121 -9.58 -9.97 21.33
N GLN A 122 -10.18 -10.14 20.15
CA GLN A 122 -9.55 -9.82 18.87
C GLN A 122 -9.78 -8.35 18.51
N ARG A 123 -8.69 -7.64 18.18
CA ARG A 123 -8.72 -6.17 18.04
C ARG A 123 -8.48 -5.69 16.62
N LEU A 124 -7.49 -6.27 15.96
CA LEU A 124 -7.08 -5.84 14.63
C LEU A 124 -6.62 -7.03 13.81
N TYR A 125 -7.14 -7.12 12.60
CA TYR A 125 -6.60 -7.98 11.56
C TYR A 125 -5.76 -7.15 10.60
N GLU A 126 -4.46 -7.43 10.53
CA GLU A 126 -3.59 -6.88 9.50
C GLU A 126 -3.17 -7.97 8.54
N SER A 127 -2.99 -7.63 7.27
CA SER A 127 -2.49 -8.59 6.30
C SER A 127 -1.67 -7.94 5.21
N SER A 128 -0.75 -8.70 4.64
CA SER A 128 -0.01 -8.32 3.45
C SER A 128 0.24 -9.48 2.51
N VAL A 129 0.31 -9.20 1.21
CA VAL A 129 0.77 -10.14 0.19
C VAL A 129 1.88 -9.50 -0.63
N ASN A 130 2.99 -10.21 -0.80
CA ASN A 130 4.05 -9.84 -1.74
C ASN A 130 3.79 -10.49 -3.09
N LEU A 131 3.41 -9.69 -4.09
CA LEU A 131 2.99 -10.16 -5.42
C LEU A 131 4.14 -10.64 -6.31
N LEU A 132 5.39 -10.43 -5.89
CA LEU A 132 6.55 -10.96 -6.59
C LEU A 132 6.91 -12.38 -6.13
N THR A 133 6.49 -12.74 -4.91
CA THR A 133 6.81 -14.04 -4.28
C THR A 133 5.58 -14.86 -3.92
N ASN A 134 4.39 -14.30 -4.14
CA ASN A 134 3.08 -14.82 -3.70
C ASN A 134 2.96 -15.08 -2.19
N LYS A 135 3.90 -14.59 -1.38
CA LYS A 135 3.89 -14.84 0.07
C LYS A 135 2.88 -13.92 0.76
N TYR A 136 1.93 -14.54 1.44
CA TYR A 136 0.93 -13.90 2.27
C TYR A 136 1.23 -14.05 3.75
N VAL A 137 1.00 -12.99 4.52
CA VAL A 137 1.02 -13.00 5.98
C VAL A 137 -0.20 -12.23 6.50
N GLY A 138 -1.07 -12.92 7.22
CA GLY A 138 -2.10 -12.33 8.07
C GLY A 138 -1.64 -12.31 9.54
N VAL A 139 -2.02 -11.28 10.28
CA VAL A 139 -1.69 -11.07 11.69
C VAL A 139 -2.98 -10.78 12.42
N ILE A 140 -3.29 -11.61 13.42
CA ILE A 140 -4.41 -11.40 14.33
C ILE A 140 -3.82 -10.94 15.66
N GLU A 141 -4.22 -9.77 16.12
CA GLU A 141 -3.91 -9.29 17.48
C GLU A 141 -5.01 -9.72 18.45
N THR A 142 -4.64 -10.51 19.46
CA THR A 142 -5.54 -11.00 20.51
C THR A 142 -5.05 -10.56 21.88
N GLU A 143 -5.95 -10.03 22.71
CA GLU A 143 -5.65 -9.67 24.09
C GLU A 143 -5.83 -10.88 25.02
N VAL A 144 -4.76 -11.24 25.74
CA VAL A 144 -4.76 -12.34 26.71
C VAL A 144 -4.22 -11.82 28.04
N LYS A 145 -5.08 -11.73 29.06
CA LYS A 145 -4.72 -11.23 30.40
C LYS A 145 -4.04 -9.84 30.38
N GLY A 146 -4.58 -8.92 29.56
CA GLY A 146 -4.07 -7.55 29.42
C GLY A 146 -2.78 -7.43 28.58
N LYS A 147 -2.37 -8.48 27.86
CA LYS A 147 -1.24 -8.45 26.92
C LYS A 147 -1.69 -8.75 25.50
N VAL A 148 -1.17 -8.02 24.52
CA VAL A 148 -1.41 -8.29 23.10
C VAL A 148 -0.50 -9.42 22.62
N VAL A 149 -1.10 -10.48 22.08
CA VAL A 149 -0.43 -11.63 21.46
C VAL A 149 -0.75 -11.62 19.97
N LYS A 150 0.26 -11.87 19.13
CA LYS A 150 0.10 -11.93 17.67
C LYS A 150 0.06 -13.37 17.18
N LYS A 151 -1.00 -13.74 16.45
CA LYS A 151 -1.08 -15.01 15.71
C LYS A 151 -0.88 -14.74 14.22
N PHE A 152 -0.02 -15.54 13.59
CA PHE A 152 0.31 -15.39 12.18
C PHE A 152 -0.41 -16.44 11.32
N ILE A 153 -0.93 -16.02 10.18
CA ILE A 153 -1.46 -16.88 9.12
C ILE A 153 -0.54 -16.73 7.91
N ASN A 154 0.29 -17.73 7.65
CA ASN A 154 1.15 -17.75 6.48
C ASN A 154 0.51 -18.60 5.37
N ALA A 155 0.49 -18.09 4.15
CA ALA A 155 -0.03 -18.80 2.99
C ALA A 155 0.66 -18.35 1.70
N GLU A 156 0.43 -19.09 0.62
CA GLU A 156 0.65 -18.59 -0.73
C GLU A 156 -0.65 -17.98 -1.26
N MET A 157 -0.56 -16.81 -1.90
CA MET A 157 -1.68 -16.11 -2.50
C MET A 157 -1.25 -15.48 -3.82
N VAL A 158 -1.75 -16.06 -4.91
CA VAL A 158 -1.36 -15.70 -6.28
C VAL A 158 -2.35 -14.70 -6.87
N PHE A 159 -1.82 -13.66 -7.52
CA PHE A 159 -2.57 -12.68 -8.29
C PHE A 159 -1.98 -12.53 -9.69
N PRO A 160 -2.77 -12.06 -10.68
CA PRO A 160 -2.22 -11.66 -11.96
C PRO A 160 -1.19 -10.52 -11.77
N LYS A 161 -0.20 -10.48 -12.66
CA LYS A 161 0.75 -9.36 -12.69
C LYS A 161 0.02 -8.09 -13.11
N THR A 162 0.00 -7.11 -12.22
CA THR A 162 -0.72 -5.85 -12.41
C THR A 162 0.24 -4.68 -12.52
N TYR A 163 0.05 -3.88 -13.56
CA TYR A 163 0.71 -2.58 -13.75
C TYR A 163 -0.28 -1.45 -13.50
N LEU A 164 0.22 -0.22 -13.38
CA LEU A 164 -0.63 0.95 -13.14
C LEU A 164 -1.74 1.06 -14.20
N ASP A 165 -1.45 0.82 -15.49
CA ASP A 165 -2.42 0.89 -16.58
C ASP A 165 -3.50 -0.20 -16.58
N THR A 166 -3.30 -1.24 -15.78
CA THR A 166 -4.25 -2.35 -15.59
C THR A 166 -4.83 -2.39 -14.18
N PHE A 167 -4.43 -1.47 -13.30
CA PHE A 167 -4.86 -1.44 -11.92
C PHE A 167 -6.29 -0.89 -11.80
N SER A 168 -7.11 -1.55 -10.99
CA SER A 168 -8.42 -1.10 -10.49
C SER A 168 -8.53 -1.54 -9.03
N ASP A 169 -9.51 -1.01 -8.29
CA ASP A 169 -9.82 -1.48 -6.93
C ASP A 169 -10.35 -2.92 -6.87
N LEU A 170 -10.83 -3.50 -7.97
CA LEU A 170 -11.22 -4.92 -8.04
C LEU A 170 -10.16 -5.90 -7.50
N ILE A 171 -8.87 -5.66 -7.74
CA ILE A 171 -7.82 -6.55 -7.20
C ILE A 171 -7.71 -6.46 -5.68
N ASN A 172 -8.01 -5.30 -5.10
CA ASN A 172 -8.05 -5.11 -3.66
C ASN A 172 -9.24 -5.85 -3.04
N PHE A 173 -10.38 -5.89 -3.72
CA PHE A 173 -11.54 -6.67 -3.28
C PHE A 173 -11.34 -8.18 -3.42
N ASP A 174 -10.72 -8.66 -4.51
CA ASP A 174 -10.30 -10.08 -4.60
C ASP A 174 -9.30 -10.44 -3.49
N TYR A 175 -8.39 -9.51 -3.15
CA TYR A 175 -7.50 -9.66 -2.01
C TYR A 175 -8.22 -9.72 -0.67
N GLN A 176 -9.23 -8.86 -0.46
CA GLN A 176 -10.10 -8.93 0.71
C GLN A 176 -10.76 -10.30 0.85
N ASP A 177 -11.39 -10.80 -0.20
CA ASP A 177 -12.12 -12.07 -0.15
C ASP A 177 -11.21 -13.25 0.21
N LYS A 178 -10.00 -13.28 -0.37
CA LYS A 178 -8.98 -14.29 -0.03
C LYS A 178 -8.47 -14.15 1.42
N CYS A 179 -8.29 -12.92 1.92
CA CYS A 179 -7.94 -12.68 3.32
C CYS A 179 -9.00 -13.23 4.28
N ILE A 180 -10.28 -12.92 4.02
CA ILE A 180 -11.42 -13.38 4.83
C ILE A 180 -11.49 -14.91 4.82
N ALA A 181 -11.32 -15.54 3.64
CA ALA A 181 -11.31 -17.00 3.52
C ALA A 181 -10.19 -17.66 4.35
N LEU A 182 -8.98 -17.10 4.31
CA LEU A 182 -7.85 -17.58 5.11
C LEU A 182 -8.09 -17.38 6.60
N TYR A 183 -8.62 -16.23 7.02
CA TYR A 183 -8.98 -15.96 8.40
C TYR A 183 -9.99 -17.02 8.91
N ASN A 184 -11.11 -17.21 8.19
CA ASN A 184 -12.15 -18.15 8.58
C ASN A 184 -11.65 -19.60 8.67
N LYS A 185 -10.81 -20.03 7.71
CA LYS A 185 -10.18 -21.36 7.72
C LYS A 185 -9.29 -21.60 8.94
N ASN A 186 -8.68 -20.55 9.49
CA ASN A 186 -7.76 -20.64 10.63
C ASN A 186 -8.42 -20.31 11.98
N ARG A 187 -9.66 -19.79 11.98
CA ARG A 187 -10.47 -19.56 13.18
C ARG A 187 -10.99 -20.86 13.79
N GLY A 188 -11.37 -21.85 12.96
CA GLY A 188 -11.89 -23.16 13.40
C GLY A 188 -10.85 -24.22 13.78
N ARG A 189 -9.56 -23.86 13.92
CA ARG A 189 -8.45 -24.78 14.25
C ARG A 189 -7.86 -24.53 15.65
N ASN A 190 -8.60 -23.86 16.52
CA ASN A 190 -8.22 -23.60 17.91
C ASN A 190 -9.10 -24.43 18.85
#